data_AF-A0A9E4JGD5-F1
#
_entry.id   AF-A0A9E4JGD5-F1
#
_cell.length_a   1.000
_cell.length_b   1.000
_cell.length_c   1.000
_cell.angle_alpha   90.00
_cell.angle_beta   90.00
_cell.angle_gamma   90.00
#
_symmetry.space_group_name_H-M   'P 1'
#
loop_
_entity.id
_entity.type
_entity.pdbx_description
1 polymer ?
#
loop_
_entity_poly.entity_id
_entity_poly.type
_entity_poly.pdbx_seq_one_letter_code
_entity_poly.pdbx_strand_id
1 'polypeptide(L)'
;MQNIAQRAFRVLAAFSLCASFVAACASAPAVPLPREELDGAKYKLVVISGRMDSRVVQFKVQSGGVVGVLVDEGKILSQLVGLPANLEMFKLRPVEGTENAYEGIFVNYQPDGSRAESEVKLTFNKDNFVWNLESATWERVQE
;
A
#
# COMPACT_ATOMS: atom_id res chain seq x y z
N MET A 1 -56.21 48.35 -27.87
CA MET A 1 -55.76 47.27 -28.76
C MET A 1 -54.23 47.29 -28.77
N GLN A 2 -53.57 46.15 -28.50
CA GLN A 2 -52.15 45.83 -28.73
C GLN A 2 -51.10 46.66 -27.94
N ASN A 3 -49.95 46.18 -27.46
CA ASN A 3 -49.25 44.88 -27.38
C ASN A 3 -48.12 45.08 -26.32
N ILE A 4 -47.94 44.18 -25.35
CA ILE A 4 -46.89 43.14 -25.27
C ILE A 4 -45.43 43.66 -25.15
N ALA A 5 -44.93 43.55 -23.91
CA ALA A 5 -43.73 42.81 -23.48
C ALA A 5 -42.29 43.27 -23.82
N GLN A 6 -41.51 43.33 -22.72
CA GLN A 6 -40.29 42.56 -22.44
C GLN A 6 -38.88 43.05 -22.87
N ARG A 7 -38.02 43.01 -21.82
CA ARG A 7 -36.62 42.52 -21.76
C ARG A 7 -35.55 43.43 -22.39
N ALA A 8 -34.52 43.92 -21.69
CA ALA A 8 -33.57 43.40 -20.70
C ALA A 8 -32.16 43.31 -21.32
N PHE A 9 -31.16 43.51 -20.44
CA PHE A 9 -29.81 42.93 -20.49
C PHE A 9 -28.71 43.69 -21.25
N ARG A 10 -27.64 44.07 -20.51
CA ARG A 10 -26.24 43.54 -20.59
C ARG A 10 -25.24 44.61 -20.13
N VAL A 11 -24.81 44.57 -18.87
CA VAL A 11 -23.53 45.17 -18.46
C VAL A 11 -22.50 44.05 -18.46
N LEU A 12 -21.50 44.19 -19.32
CA LEU A 12 -20.40 43.26 -19.51
C LEU A 12 -19.37 43.50 -18.40
N ALA A 13 -19.28 42.59 -17.42
CA ALA A 13 -18.18 42.56 -16.47
C ALA A 13 -17.10 41.61 -17.02
N ALA A 14 -15.91 42.15 -17.25
CA ALA A 14 -14.76 41.43 -17.78
C ALA A 14 -13.77 41.13 -16.66
N PHE A 15 -12.97 40.08 -16.88
CA PHE A 15 -11.71 39.75 -16.20
C PHE A 15 -11.77 39.34 -14.72
N SER A 16 -11.71 38.04 -14.48
CA SER A 16 -10.52 37.42 -13.86
C SER A 16 -10.70 35.90 -13.83
N LEU A 17 -10.23 35.22 -14.88
CA LEU A 17 -10.03 33.78 -14.87
C LEU A 17 -8.78 33.49 -14.02
N CYS A 18 -8.96 33.22 -12.73
CA CYS A 18 -7.97 32.48 -11.96
C CYS A 18 -7.96 31.04 -12.50
N ALA A 19 -7.08 30.78 -13.46
CA ALA A 19 -6.72 29.43 -13.85
C ALA A 19 -6.01 28.78 -12.66
N SER A 20 -6.76 28.06 -11.82
CA SER A 20 -6.21 27.13 -10.86
C SER A 20 -5.52 26.02 -11.66
N PHE A 21 -4.20 26.13 -11.80
CA PHE A 21 -3.34 25.01 -12.14
C PHE A 21 -3.49 23.96 -11.04
N VAL A 22 -4.44 23.04 -11.20
CA VAL A 22 -4.40 21.78 -10.50
C VAL A 22 -3.26 21.01 -11.16
N ALA A 23 -2.07 21.09 -10.55
CA ALA A 23 -0.99 20.16 -10.84
C ALA A 23 -1.49 18.77 -10.43
N ALA A 24 -2.14 18.08 -11.38
CA ALA A 24 -2.29 16.65 -11.31
C ALA A 24 -0.86 16.10 -11.39
N CYS A 25 -0.26 15.78 -10.24
CA CYS A 25 0.88 14.88 -10.21
C CYS A 25 0.40 13.59 -10.86
N ALA A 26 0.67 13.44 -12.15
CA ALA A 26 0.58 12.17 -12.84
C ALA A 26 1.66 11.29 -12.20
N SER A 27 1.30 10.58 -11.13
CA SER A 27 2.08 9.43 -10.70
C SER A 27 2.19 8.52 -11.91
N ALA A 28 3.42 8.25 -12.34
CA ALA A 28 3.66 7.29 -13.40
C ALA A 28 2.90 6.00 -13.08
N PRO A 29 2.30 5.32 -14.08
CA PRO A 29 1.57 4.09 -13.85
C PRO A 29 2.50 3.10 -13.14
N ALA A 30 2.07 2.61 -11.98
CA ALA A 30 2.85 1.69 -11.18
C ALA A 30 3.11 0.43 -12.00
N VAL A 31 4.38 0.11 -12.24
CA VAL A 31 4.79 -1.08 -13.00
C VAL A 31 4.53 -2.31 -12.13
N PRO A 32 3.69 -3.27 -12.56
CA PRO A 32 3.44 -4.52 -11.82
C PRO A 32 4.74 -5.28 -11.58
N LEU A 33 4.90 -5.86 -10.37
CA LEU A 33 6.00 -6.77 -10.08
C LEU A 33 5.57 -8.21 -10.40
N PRO A 34 6.26 -8.91 -11.33
CA PRO A 34 5.94 -10.30 -11.63
C PRO A 34 6.30 -11.21 -10.45
N ARG A 35 5.62 -12.36 -10.38
CA ARG A 35 5.76 -13.30 -9.26
C ARG A 35 7.19 -13.79 -9.07
N GLU A 36 7.92 -13.99 -10.15
CA GLU A 36 9.31 -14.47 -10.13
C GLU A 36 10.25 -13.46 -9.46
N GLU A 37 10.00 -12.16 -9.65
CA GLU A 37 10.76 -11.09 -9.02
C GLU A 37 10.36 -10.85 -7.55
N LEU A 38 9.23 -11.41 -7.10
CA LEU A 38 8.80 -11.35 -5.71
C LEU A 38 9.56 -12.35 -4.84
N ASP A 39 10.12 -13.41 -5.42
CA ASP A 39 10.94 -14.37 -4.68
C ASP A 39 12.26 -13.73 -4.25
N GLY A 40 12.47 -13.63 -2.94
CA GLY A 40 13.61 -12.93 -2.35
C GLY A 40 13.43 -11.42 -2.20
N ALA A 41 12.33 -10.84 -2.68
CA ALA A 41 12.10 -9.40 -2.54
C ALA A 41 11.88 -9.02 -1.07
N LYS A 42 12.59 -7.98 -0.62
CA LYS A 42 12.54 -7.47 0.75
C LYS A 42 11.75 -6.18 0.82
N TYR A 43 10.93 -6.06 1.86
CA TYR A 43 10.15 -4.87 2.15
C TYR A 43 10.32 -4.47 3.61
N LYS A 44 10.62 -3.19 3.82
CA LYS A 44 10.77 -2.57 5.12
C LYS A 44 9.47 -1.90 5.53
N LEU A 45 9.00 -2.20 6.73
CA LEU A 45 7.88 -1.52 7.35
C LEU A 45 8.35 -0.15 7.86
N VAL A 46 7.91 0.90 7.20
CA VAL A 46 8.28 2.28 7.56
C VAL A 46 7.45 2.74 8.76
N VAL A 47 6.12 2.65 8.62
CA VAL A 47 5.16 3.07 9.65
C VAL A 47 4.10 1.99 9.82
N ILE A 48 3.69 1.72 11.06
CA ILE A 48 2.48 0.98 11.41
C ILE A 48 1.75 1.65 12.58
N SER A 49 0.45 1.88 12.43
CA SER A 49 -0.42 2.55 13.41
C SER A 49 0.18 3.86 13.95
N GLY A 50 0.80 4.65 13.05
CA GLY A 50 1.46 5.92 13.38
C GLY A 50 2.81 5.79 14.10
N ARG A 51 3.38 4.59 14.20
CA ARG A 51 4.69 4.33 14.83
C ARG A 51 5.72 3.84 13.81
N MET A 52 6.95 4.31 13.94
CA MET A 52 8.09 3.82 13.17
C MET A 52 8.58 2.47 13.73
N ASP A 53 8.79 1.47 12.88
CA ASP A 53 9.22 0.14 13.32
C ASP A 53 10.50 -0.33 12.63
N SER A 54 10.59 -0.17 11.30
CA SER A 54 11.74 -0.59 10.48
C SER A 54 11.96 -2.10 10.38
N ARG A 55 10.99 -2.94 10.76
CA ARG A 55 11.07 -4.39 10.53
C ARG A 55 11.13 -4.70 9.04
N VAL A 56 11.84 -5.76 8.66
CA VAL A 56 12.00 -6.15 7.26
C VAL A 56 11.44 -7.55 7.05
N VAL A 57 10.62 -7.68 6.02
CA VAL A 57 10.04 -8.95 5.58
C VAL A 57 10.61 -9.29 4.21
N GLN A 58 11.05 -10.53 4.04
CA GLN A 58 11.43 -11.10 2.76
C GLN A 58 10.33 -12.02 2.27
N PHE A 59 9.82 -11.77 1.07
CA PHE A 59 8.85 -12.66 0.43
C PHE A 59 9.57 -13.85 -0.21
N LYS A 60 8.94 -15.02 -0.10
CA LYS A 60 9.38 -16.28 -0.69
C LYS A 60 8.22 -16.89 -1.44
N VAL A 61 8.44 -17.23 -2.70
CA VAL A 61 7.42 -17.89 -3.51
C VAL A 61 7.40 -19.38 -3.19
N GLN A 62 6.21 -19.91 -2.90
CA GLN A 62 5.97 -21.33 -2.66
C GLN A 62 5.00 -21.89 -3.70
N SER A 63 4.94 -23.21 -3.85
CA SER A 63 4.14 -23.90 -4.88
C SER A 63 2.66 -23.52 -4.87
N GLY A 64 2.12 -23.04 -3.74
CA GLY A 64 0.72 -22.61 -3.61
C GLY A 64 0.50 -21.13 -3.24
N GLY A 65 1.54 -20.31 -3.19
CA GLY A 65 1.39 -18.92 -2.73
C GLY A 65 2.70 -18.18 -2.51
N VAL A 66 2.64 -17.16 -1.66
CA VAL A 66 3.79 -16.34 -1.26
C VAL A 66 3.77 -16.19 0.25
N VAL A 67 4.92 -16.42 0.87
CA VAL A 67 5.09 -16.27 2.33
C VAL A 67 6.05 -15.12 2.59
N GLY A 68 5.65 -14.18 3.44
CA GLY A 68 6.53 -13.12 3.94
C GLY A 68 7.15 -13.54 5.26
N VAL A 69 8.47 -13.72 5.28
CA VAL A 69 9.23 -14.12 6.46
C VAL A 69 9.95 -12.90 7.04
N LEU A 70 9.87 -12.73 8.36
CA LEU A 70 10.62 -11.71 9.08
C LEU A 70 12.12 -12.01 8.99
N VAL A 71 12.87 -11.05 8.46
CA VAL A 71 14.34 -11.11 8.35
C VAL A 71 15.05 -10.07 9.22
N ASP A 72 14.36 -8.99 9.57
CA ASP A 72 14.81 -8.01 10.58
C ASP A 72 13.62 -7.68 11.48
N GLU A 73 13.80 -7.84 12.79
CA GLU A 73 12.78 -7.63 13.81
C GLU A 73 12.35 -6.16 13.94
N GLY A 74 13.19 -5.22 13.51
CA GLY A 74 12.92 -3.81 13.72
C GLY A 74 12.89 -3.43 15.21
N LYS A 75 12.38 -2.24 15.51
CA LYS A 75 12.46 -1.65 16.85
C LYS A 75 11.46 -2.25 17.83
N ILE A 76 10.29 -2.66 17.36
CA ILE A 76 9.22 -3.14 18.24
C ILE A 76 9.46 -4.60 18.60
N LEU A 77 9.73 -5.46 17.60
CA LEU A 77 9.85 -6.89 17.85
C LEU A 77 11.18 -7.27 18.52
N SER A 78 12.25 -6.50 18.34
CA SER A 78 13.54 -6.74 19.04
C SER A 78 13.47 -6.59 20.56
N GLN A 79 12.39 -6.00 21.09
CA GLN A 79 12.16 -5.91 22.53
C GLN A 79 11.45 -7.15 23.10
N LEU A 80 10.93 -8.02 22.23
CA LEU A 80 10.24 -9.24 22.63
C LEU A 80 11.24 -10.37 22.81
N VAL A 81 11.12 -11.09 23.93
CA VAL A 81 11.91 -12.29 24.19
C VAL A 81 11.15 -13.52 23.71
N GLY A 82 11.84 -14.44 23.03
CA GLY A 82 11.27 -15.73 22.63
C GLY A 82 10.49 -15.73 21.31
N LEU A 83 10.74 -14.76 20.43
CA LEU A 83 10.22 -14.82 19.07
C LEU A 83 10.81 -16.02 18.31
N PRO A 84 9.98 -16.80 17.59
CA PRO A 84 10.48 -17.90 16.79
C PRO A 84 11.34 -17.38 15.64
N ALA A 85 12.45 -18.07 15.37
CA ALA A 85 13.27 -17.80 14.20
C ALA A 85 12.44 -18.00 12.91
N ASN A 86 12.63 -17.11 11.92
CA ASN A 86 11.90 -17.13 10.63
C ASN A 86 10.38 -16.98 10.76
N LEU A 87 9.95 -16.04 11.59
CA LEU A 87 8.55 -15.74 11.83
C LEU A 87 7.81 -15.35 10.53
N GLU A 88 6.78 -16.12 10.18
CA GLU A 88 5.95 -15.85 8.99
C GLU A 88 4.93 -14.75 9.30
N MET A 89 5.12 -13.59 8.70
CA MET A 89 4.23 -12.44 8.85
C MET A 89 3.14 -12.39 7.80
N PHE A 90 3.39 -12.93 6.61
CA PHE A 90 2.41 -12.94 5.52
C PHE A 90 2.22 -14.35 4.98
N LYS A 91 0.96 -14.71 4.73
CA LYS A 91 0.55 -15.93 4.03
C LYS A 91 -0.41 -15.53 2.94
N LEU A 92 0.07 -15.49 1.71
CA LEU A 92 -0.63 -14.91 0.57
C LEU A 92 -0.87 -15.95 -0.52
N ARG A 93 -2.00 -15.82 -1.21
CA ARG A 93 -2.36 -16.59 -2.39
C ARG A 93 -2.57 -15.64 -3.56
N PRO A 94 -2.15 -16.02 -4.78
CA PRO A 94 -2.38 -15.19 -5.96
C PRO A 94 -3.88 -15.07 -6.23
N VAL A 95 -4.32 -13.88 -6.63
CA VAL A 95 -5.70 -13.65 -7.08
C VAL A 95 -5.80 -14.04 -8.54
N GLU A 96 -6.73 -14.94 -8.86
CA GLU A 96 -6.94 -15.40 -10.24
C GLU A 96 -7.23 -14.24 -11.20
N GLY A 97 -6.63 -14.28 -12.39
CA GLY A 97 -6.80 -13.25 -13.41
C GLY A 97 -5.99 -11.97 -13.18
N THR A 98 -5.09 -11.94 -12.19
CA THR A 98 -4.16 -10.82 -11.94
C THR A 98 -2.71 -11.30 -11.93
N GLU A 99 -1.79 -10.46 -12.39
CA GLU A 99 -0.36 -10.80 -12.43
C GLU A 99 0.36 -10.48 -11.11
N ASN A 100 -0.12 -9.48 -10.37
CA ASN A 100 0.56 -8.90 -9.23
C ASN A 100 -0.30 -8.73 -7.96
N ALA A 101 -1.54 -9.24 -7.97
CA ALA A 101 -2.42 -9.15 -6.82
C ALA A 101 -2.50 -10.46 -6.04
N TYR A 102 -2.52 -10.34 -4.72
CA TYR A 102 -2.50 -11.44 -3.77
C TYR A 102 -3.46 -11.15 -2.62
N GLU A 103 -4.05 -12.19 -2.06
CA GLU A 103 -4.88 -12.09 -0.86
C GLU A 103 -4.50 -13.14 0.17
N GLY A 104 -4.71 -12.83 1.45
CA GLY A 104 -4.39 -13.76 2.51
C GLY A 104 -4.34 -13.12 3.88
N ILE A 105 -3.42 -13.58 4.72
CA ILE A 105 -3.34 -13.20 6.13
C ILE A 105 -2.03 -12.48 6.42
N PHE A 106 -2.15 -11.36 7.12
CA PHE A 106 -1.06 -10.67 7.79
C PHE A 106 -1.14 -10.92 9.29
N VAL A 107 -0.04 -11.38 9.88
CA VAL A 107 0.10 -11.62 11.32
C VAL A 107 0.87 -10.46 11.95
N ASN A 108 0.16 -9.60 12.69
CA ASN A 108 0.77 -8.53 13.45
C ASN A 108 1.09 -8.99 14.87
N TYR A 109 2.33 -8.76 15.30
CA TYR A 109 2.78 -9.03 16.66
C TYR A 109 2.82 -7.74 17.46
N GLN A 110 2.14 -7.75 18.61
CA GLN A 110 2.11 -6.65 19.55
C GLN A 110 3.28 -6.73 20.54
N PRO A 111 3.65 -5.60 21.19
CA PRO A 111 4.71 -5.56 22.20
C PRO A 111 4.47 -6.43 23.44
N ASP A 112 3.24 -6.89 23.66
CA ASP A 112 2.89 -7.83 24.74
C ASP A 112 3.05 -9.31 24.32
N GLY A 113 3.52 -9.56 23.09
CA GLY A 113 3.66 -10.89 22.52
C GLY A 113 2.36 -11.47 21.95
N SER A 114 1.23 -10.78 22.06
CA SER A 114 -0.01 -11.19 21.42
C SER A 114 0.08 -11.05 19.90
N ARG A 115 -0.66 -11.90 19.19
CA ARG A 115 -0.78 -11.87 17.73
C ARG A 115 -2.19 -11.51 17.30
N ALA A 116 -2.28 -10.66 16.30
CA ALA A 116 -3.52 -10.33 15.60
C ALA A 116 -3.39 -10.75 14.14
N GLU A 117 -4.35 -11.49 13.64
CA GLU A 117 -4.43 -11.87 12.23
C GLU A 117 -5.39 -10.92 11.52
N SER A 118 -5.03 -10.48 10.32
CA SER A 118 -5.84 -9.58 9.52
C SER A 118 -5.85 -10.04 8.08
N GLU A 119 -7.04 -10.04 7.47
CA GLU A 119 -7.19 -10.31 6.05
C GLU A 119 -6.66 -9.14 5.23
N VAL A 120 -5.74 -9.46 4.32
CA VAL A 120 -5.04 -8.50 3.49
C VAL A 120 -5.20 -8.82 2.02
N LYS A 121 -5.31 -7.77 1.21
CA LYS A 121 -5.20 -7.79 -0.24
C LYS A 121 -4.03 -6.91 -0.61
N LEU A 122 -3.03 -7.47 -1.28
CA LEU A 122 -1.81 -6.79 -1.68
C LEU A 122 -1.72 -6.74 -3.20
N THR A 123 -1.28 -5.61 -3.72
CA THR A 123 -0.93 -5.44 -5.13
C THR A 123 0.52 -5.00 -5.19
N PHE A 124 1.40 -5.85 -5.69
CA PHE A 124 2.84 -5.58 -5.77
C PHE A 124 3.18 -4.79 -7.03
N ASN A 125 3.92 -3.71 -6.82
CA ASN A 125 4.53 -2.92 -7.89
C ASN A 125 6.05 -3.00 -7.74
N LYS A 126 6.76 -2.50 -8.74
CA LYS A 126 8.22 -2.56 -8.78
C LYS A 126 8.89 -1.92 -7.54
N ASP A 127 8.35 -0.82 -7.02
CA ASP A 127 8.97 -0.03 -5.96
C ASP A 127 8.29 -0.18 -4.59
N ASN A 128 7.03 -0.62 -4.57
CA ASN A 128 6.20 -0.73 -3.37
C ASN A 128 5.12 -1.80 -3.56
N PHE A 129 4.35 -2.06 -2.52
CA PHE A 129 3.05 -2.69 -2.69
C PHE A 129 1.97 -1.85 -2.05
N VAL A 130 0.78 -1.89 -2.64
CA VAL A 130 -0.43 -1.32 -2.07
C VAL A 130 -1.17 -2.43 -1.37
N TRP A 131 -1.84 -2.09 -0.28
CA TRP A 131 -2.66 -3.05 0.47
C TRP A 131 -3.88 -2.37 1.07
N ASN A 132 -4.89 -3.15 1.43
CA ASN A 132 -6.18 -2.68 1.94
C ASN A 132 -6.13 -2.12 3.38
N LEU A 133 -5.03 -2.31 4.11
CA LEU A 133 -4.87 -1.78 5.46
C LEU A 133 -4.12 -0.45 5.41
N GLU A 134 -4.83 0.67 5.60
CA GLU A 134 -4.20 2.00 5.64
C GLU A 134 -3.31 2.22 6.87
N SER A 135 -3.30 1.27 7.81
CA SER A 135 -2.56 1.36 9.06
C SER A 135 -1.06 1.17 8.91
N ALA A 136 -0.53 0.78 7.74
CA ALA A 136 0.92 0.64 7.59
C ALA A 136 1.44 0.95 6.19
N THR A 137 2.72 1.30 6.12
CA THR A 137 3.43 1.69 4.90
C THR A 137 4.68 0.84 4.75
N TRP A 138 4.82 0.19 3.60
CA TRP A 138 5.92 -0.69 3.27
C TRP A 138 6.69 -0.16 2.05
N GLU A 139 8.01 -0.22 2.12
CA GLU A 139 8.90 0.20 1.03
C GLU A 139 9.81 -0.95 0.62
N ARG A 140 10.04 -1.12 -0.69
CA ARG A 140 10.99 -2.12 -1.18
C ARG A 140 12.41 -1.75 -0.74
N VAL A 141 13.14 -2.71 -0.22
CA VAL A 141 14.56 -2.57 0.06
C VAL A 141 15.32 -2.80 -1.25
N GLN A 142 16.01 -1.77 -1.72
CA GLN A 142 16.94 -1.89 -2.85
C GLN A 142 18.26 -2.43 -2.29
N GLU A 143 18.72 -3.58 -2.82
CA GLU A 143 20.03 -4.16 -2.50
C GLU A 143 21.14 -3.55 -3.36
#